data_AF-A0A4Q6AS48-F1
#
_entry.id   AF-A0A4Q6AS48-F1
#
_cell.length_a   1.000
_cell.length_b   1.000
_cell.length_c   1.000
_cell.angle_alpha   90.00
_cell.angle_beta   90.00
_cell.angle_gamma   90.00
#
_symmetry.space_group_name_H-M   'P 1'
#
loop_
_entity.id
_entity.type
_entity.pdbx_description
1 polymer ?
#
loop_
_entity_poly.entity_id
_entity_poly.type
_entity_poly.pdbx_seq_one_letter_code
_entity_poly.pdbx_strand_id
1 'polypeptide(L)'
;MNTAILEGTKGIHNEMKAWMDHMHQYPELAMEEKETAKYIAEKLWSFGFDVTEGIGKTGIVASLTVGSSKKSIGLRADFDALPIQEENDLPYKSKVEGKS
;
A
#
# COMPACT_ATOMS: atom_id res chain seq x y z
N MET A 1 -15.14 22.55 -5.88
CA MET A 1 -14.37 21.31 -5.68
C MET A 1 -12.94 21.73 -5.36
N ASN A 2 -12.33 21.26 -4.26
CA ASN A 2 -10.98 21.67 -3.90
C ASN A 2 -9.97 20.98 -4.84
N THR A 3 -9.43 21.72 -5.82
CA THR A 3 -8.53 21.17 -6.85
C THR A 3 -7.12 20.93 -6.34
N ALA A 4 -6.72 21.56 -5.23
CA ALA A 4 -5.37 21.45 -4.68
C ALA A 4 -5.00 20.00 -4.34
N ILE A 5 -5.96 19.19 -3.87
CA ILE A 5 -5.73 17.76 -3.62
C ILE A 5 -5.50 17.02 -4.92
N LEU A 6 -6.32 17.27 -5.96
CA LEU A 6 -6.17 16.61 -7.26
C LEU A 6 -4.85 16.96 -7.94
N GLU A 7 -4.42 18.23 -7.84
CA GLU A 7 -3.14 18.70 -8.35
C GLU A 7 -1.96 18.11 -7.56
N GLY A 8 -2.06 18.07 -6.22
CA GLY A 8 -1.08 17.41 -5.37
C GLY A 8 -0.93 15.92 -5.69
N THR A 9 -2.04 15.20 -5.89
CA THR A 9 -2.02 13.78 -6.27
C THR A 9 -1.37 13.56 -7.64
N LYS A 10 -1.59 14.45 -8.61
CA LYS A 10 -0.89 14.39 -9.91
C LYS A 10 0.62 14.52 -9.75
N GLY A 11 1.08 15.38 -8.82
CA GLY A 11 2.51 15.58 -8.54
C GLY A 11 3.23 14.31 -8.08
N ILE A 12 2.55 13.42 -7.35
CA ILE A 12 3.12 12.17 -6.84
C ILE A 12 2.77 10.93 -7.68
N HIS A 13 2.17 11.10 -8.87
CA HIS A 13 1.67 9.98 -9.67
C HIS A 13 2.76 8.94 -9.99
N ASN A 14 3.96 9.40 -10.34
CA ASN A 14 5.07 8.50 -10.65
C ASN A 14 5.54 7.71 -9.43
N GLU A 15 5.48 8.30 -8.24
CA GLU A 15 5.82 7.61 -6.98
C GLU A 15 4.76 6.56 -6.66
N MET A 16 3.47 6.90 -6.77
CA MET A 16 2.37 5.94 -6.58
C MET A 16 2.49 4.76 -7.54
N LYS A 17 2.83 5.02 -8.80
CA LYS A 17 3.09 3.98 -9.80
C LYS A 17 4.28 3.11 -9.38
N ALA A 18 5.39 3.71 -8.92
CA ALA A 18 6.54 2.94 -8.45
C ALA A 18 6.22 2.06 -7.23
N TRP A 19 5.35 2.51 -6.32
CA TRP A 19 4.89 1.70 -5.20
C TRP A 19 4.05 0.51 -5.66
N MET A 20 3.14 0.74 -6.59
CA MET A 20 2.34 -0.34 -7.18
C MET A 20 3.21 -1.32 -7.96
N ASP A 21 4.10 -0.82 -8.83
CA ASP A 21 5.02 -1.65 -9.61
C ASP A 21 5.89 -2.53 -8.66
N HIS A 22 6.34 -1.98 -7.52
CA HIS A 22 7.06 -2.75 -6.52
C HIS A 22 6.21 -3.87 -5.91
N MET A 23 5.01 -3.54 -5.41
CA MET A 23 4.13 -4.54 -4.78
C MET A 23 3.66 -5.62 -5.78
N HIS A 24 3.40 -5.23 -7.03
CA HIS A 24 3.02 -6.16 -8.11
C HIS A 24 4.16 -7.10 -8.50
N GLN A 25 5.42 -6.64 -8.45
CA GLN A 25 6.59 -7.47 -8.74
C GLN A 25 6.92 -8.49 -7.64
N TYR A 26 6.50 -8.23 -6.40
CA TYR A 26 6.79 -9.08 -5.24
C TYR A 26 5.51 -9.46 -4.47
N PRO A 27 4.55 -10.14 -5.13
CA PRO A 27 3.28 -10.49 -4.51
C PRO A 27 3.45 -11.53 -3.41
N GLU A 28 2.71 -11.36 -2.32
CA GLU A 28 2.63 -12.30 -1.21
C GLU A 28 1.18 -12.74 -0.97
N LEU A 29 1.00 -13.99 -0.54
CA LEU A 29 -0.32 -14.58 -0.36
C LEU A 29 -0.94 -14.17 0.97
N ALA A 30 -2.27 -14.32 1.03
CA ALA A 30 -3.07 -14.16 2.24
C ALA A 30 -2.38 -14.70 3.50
N MET A 31 -2.19 -13.83 4.50
CA MET A 31 -1.58 -14.09 5.82
C MET A 31 -0.07 -14.36 5.83
N GLU A 32 0.62 -14.18 4.70
CA GLU A 32 2.06 -14.34 4.52
C GLU A 32 2.77 -13.07 4.03
N GLU A 33 2.04 -11.94 3.92
CA GLU A 33 2.45 -10.68 3.30
C GLU A 33 3.40 -9.83 4.17
N LYS A 34 4.49 -10.43 4.64
CA LYS A 34 5.39 -9.81 5.60
C LYS A 34 6.17 -8.66 4.98
N GLU A 35 6.71 -8.84 3.78
CA GLU A 35 7.52 -7.82 3.12
C GLU A 35 6.64 -6.69 2.57
N THR A 36 5.46 -7.02 2.05
CA THR A 36 4.45 -6.06 1.58
C THR A 36 3.94 -5.21 2.74
N ALA A 37 3.60 -5.83 3.87
CA ALA A 37 3.16 -5.10 5.06
C ALA A 37 4.26 -4.17 5.57
N LYS A 38 5.50 -4.66 5.67
CA LYS A 38 6.65 -3.83 6.07
C LYS A 38 6.86 -2.65 5.13
N TYR A 39 6.80 -2.88 3.80
CA TYR A 39 6.93 -1.82 2.81
C TYR A 39 5.86 -0.73 2.97
N ILE A 40 4.60 -1.12 3.17
CA ILE A 40 3.49 -0.19 3.41
C ILE A 40 3.70 0.60 4.71
N ALA A 41 4.09 -0.09 5.79
CA ALA A 41 4.35 0.54 7.08
C ALA A 41 5.47 1.60 6.97
N GLU A 42 6.60 1.25 6.37
CA GLU A 42 7.72 2.18 6.16
C GLU A 42 7.31 3.44 5.38
N LYS A 43 6.46 3.30 4.35
CA LYS A 43 5.90 4.45 3.63
C LYS A 43 5.02 5.31 4.52
N LEU A 44 4.07 4.71 5.25
CA LEU A 44 3.16 5.44 6.15
C LEU A 44 3.91 6.18 7.26
N TRP A 45 4.92 5.53 7.86
CA TRP A 45 5.85 6.17 8.80
C TRP A 45 6.55 7.38 8.16
N SER A 46 7.08 7.23 6.94
CA SER A 46 7.76 8.32 6.23
C SER A 46 6.85 9.52 5.91
N PHE A 47 5.54 9.28 5.82
CA PHE A 47 4.53 10.32 5.59
C PHE A 47 4.06 11.01 6.88
N GLY A 48 4.53 10.55 8.04
CA GLY A 48 4.22 11.12 9.36
C GLY A 48 2.98 10.54 10.03
N PHE A 49 2.54 9.35 9.62
CA PHE A 49 1.47 8.64 10.34
C PHE A 49 2.01 7.98 11.62
N ASP A 50 1.14 7.84 12.61
CA ASP A 50 1.33 6.90 13.72
C ASP A 50 0.84 5.52 13.26
N VAL A 51 1.75 4.54 13.20
CA VAL A 51 1.53 3.26 12.54
C VAL A 51 1.65 2.13 13.56
N THR A 52 0.61 1.29 13.62
CA THR A 52 0.59 0.03 14.36
C THR A 52 0.62 -1.13 13.39
N GLU A 53 1.65 -1.97 13.51
CA GLU A 53 1.87 -3.18 12.70
C GLU A 53 1.47 -4.44 13.47
N GLY A 54 1.40 -5.59 12.78
CA GLY A 54 1.20 -6.89 13.42
C GLY A 54 -0.25 -7.18 13.82
N ILE A 55 -1.22 -6.40 13.34
CA ILE A 55 -2.63 -6.59 13.67
C ILE A 55 -3.16 -7.78 12.87
N GLY A 56 -3.52 -8.86 13.55
CA GLY A 56 -3.96 -10.07 12.86
C GLY A 56 -2.89 -10.66 11.94
N LYS A 57 -1.62 -10.64 12.39
CA LYS A 57 -0.38 -11.05 11.69
C LYS A 57 0.26 -9.97 10.82
N THR A 58 -0.33 -9.62 9.68
CA THR A 58 0.26 -8.70 8.69
C THR A 58 -0.50 -7.38 8.55
N GLY A 59 -1.64 -7.24 9.23
CA GLY A 59 -2.45 -6.03 9.16
C GLY A 59 -1.76 -4.80 9.76
N ILE A 60 -2.05 -3.65 9.15
CA ILE A 60 -1.53 -2.33 9.52
C ILE A 60 -2.70 -1.41 9.80
N VAL A 61 -2.63 -0.65 10.88
CA VAL A 61 -3.51 0.50 11.12
C VAL A 61 -2.62 1.73 11.27
N ALA A 62 -2.88 2.74 10.44
CA ALA A 62 -2.18 4.02 10.50
C ALA A 62 -3.16 5.15 10.76
N SER A 63 -2.78 6.07 11.64
CA SER A 63 -3.58 7.23 12.01
C SER A 63 -2.81 8.53 11.81
N LEU A 64 -3.51 9.55 11.31
CA LEU A 64 -2.98 10.91 11.18
C LEU A 64 -4.00 11.87 11.80
N THR A 65 -3.58 12.60 12.81
CA THR A 65 -4.40 13.62 13.47
C THR A 65 -4.02 15.00 12.97
N VAL A 66 -4.97 15.72 12.39
CA VAL A 66 -4.81 17.11 11.96
C VAL A 66 -5.82 17.99 12.69
N GLY A 67 -5.33 18.99 13.43
CA GLY A 67 -6.15 19.87 14.26
C GLY A 67 -6.62 19.20 15.56
N SER A 68 -7.68 19.74 16.18
CA SER A 68 -8.18 19.32 17.51
C SER A 68 -9.58 18.71 17.50
N SER A 69 -10.14 18.45 16.31
CA SER A 69 -11.48 17.87 16.15
C SER A 69 -11.52 16.43 16.65
N LYS A 70 -12.66 16.01 17.22
CA LYS A 70 -12.94 14.62 17.60
C LYS A 70 -13.56 13.77 16.48
N LYS A 71 -13.74 14.34 15.29
CA LYS A 71 -14.29 13.61 14.12
C LYS A 71 -13.20 12.77 13.46
N SER A 72 -13.59 11.63 12.90
CA SER A 72 -12.66 10.70 12.24
C SER A 72 -13.26 10.14 10.95
N ILE A 73 -12.41 9.76 10.00
CA ILE A 73 -12.75 9.05 8.77
C ILE A 73 -11.84 7.83 8.69
N GLY A 74 -12.42 6.65 8.44
CA GLY A 74 -11.67 5.42 8.19
C GLY A 74 -11.59 5.11 6.71
N LEU A 75 -10.41 4.73 6.23
CA LEU A 75 -10.15 4.25 4.87
C LEU A 75 -9.54 2.84 4.97
N ARG A 76 -9.92 1.94 4.05
CA ARG A 76 -9.46 0.55 4.03
C ARG A 76 -9.03 0.15 2.62
N ALA A 77 -7.88 -0.52 2.54
CA ALA A 77 -7.39 -1.22 1.36
C ALA A 77 -6.79 -2.57 1.79
N ASP A 78 -6.98 -3.60 0.99
CA ASP A 78 -6.27 -4.89 1.05
C ASP A 78 -5.01 -4.86 0.18
N PHE A 79 -4.13 -5.85 0.38
CA PHE A 79 -2.83 -5.93 -0.30
C PHE A 79 -2.34 -7.37 -0.51
N ASP A 80 -3.17 -8.39 -0.27
CA ASP A 80 -2.81 -9.77 -0.55
C ASP A 80 -2.95 -10.11 -2.04
N ALA A 81 -2.06 -10.98 -2.52
CA ALA A 81 -2.04 -11.48 -3.88
C ALA A 81 -2.74 -12.85 -4.00
N LEU A 82 -2.84 -13.35 -5.23
CA LEU A 82 -3.46 -14.62 -5.57
C LEU A 82 -2.43 -15.69 -5.99
N PRO A 83 -2.73 -16.98 -5.79
CA PRO A 83 -1.89 -18.09 -6.25
C PRO A 83 -2.12 -18.37 -7.75
N ILE A 84 -1.80 -17.39 -8.60
CA ILE A 84 -1.99 -17.44 -10.05
C ILE A 84 -0.66 -17.12 -10.75
N GLN A 85 -0.32 -17.88 -11.79
CA GLN A 85 0.81 -17.54 -12.66
C GLN A 85 0.45 -16.32 -13.52
N GLU A 86 1.25 -15.27 -13.45
CA GLU A 86 1.08 -14.12 -14.33
C GLU A 86 1.59 -14.45 -15.75
N GLU A 87 0.67 -14.47 -16.72
CA GLU A 87 0.98 -14.79 -18.13
C GLU A 87 1.33 -13.56 -18.97
N ASN A 88 0.92 -12.37 -18.53
CA ASN A 88 1.20 -11.14 -19.28
C ASN A 88 2.71 -10.83 -19.30
N ASP A 89 3.12 -9.96 -20.22
CA ASP A 89 4.50 -9.46 -20.32
C ASP A 89 4.50 -7.95 -20.09
N LEU A 90 4.28 -7.57 -18.84
CA LEU A 90 4.29 -6.17 -18.39
C LEU A 90 5.62 -5.84 -17.72
N PRO A 91 6.11 -4.58 -17.79
CA PRO A 91 7.38 -4.19 -17.14
C PRO A 91 7.43 -4.42 -15.62
N TYR A 92 6.26 -4.52 -14.98
CA TYR A 92 6.08 -4.75 -13.54
C TYR A 92 5.54 -6.15 -13.22
N LYS A 93 5.59 -7.09 -14.17
CA LYS A 93 5.20 -8.49 -13.96
C LYS A 93 5.81 -9.06 -12.69
N SER A 94 5.03 -9.84 -11.95
CA SER A 94 5.43 -10.64 -10.82
C SER A 94 6.72 -11.40 -11.12
N LYS A 95 7.65 -11.31 -10.16
CA LYS A 95 8.91 -12.06 -10.17
C LYS A 95 8.81 -13.33 -9.33
N VAL A 96 7.63 -13.63 -8.79
CA VAL A 96 7.39 -14.75 -7.89
C VAL A 96 6.51 -15.76 -8.61
N GLU A 97 7.08 -16.92 -8.95
CA GLU A 97 6.39 -17.97 -9.69
C GLU A 97 5.09 -18.41 -8.98
N GLY A 98 4.02 -18.54 -9.75
CA GLY A 98 2.71 -18.96 -9.29
C GLY A 98 1.98 -17.94 -8.41
N LYS A 99 2.44 -16.69 -8.34
CA LYS A 99 1.82 -15.62 -7.55
C LYS A 99 1.65 -14.34 -8.39
N SER A 100 0.49 -13.71 -8.28
CA SER A 100 0.15 -12.45 -8.96
C SER A 100 -0.92 -11.67 -8.24
#